data_AF-A0A8T5PSJ0-F1
#
_entry.id   AF-A0A8T5PSJ0-F1
#
_cell.length_a   1.000
_cell.length_b   1.000
_cell.length_c   1.000
_cell.angle_alpha   90.00
_cell.angle_beta   90.00
_cell.angle_gamma   90.00
#
_symmetry.space_group_name_H-M   'P 1'
#
loop_
_entity.id
_entity.type
_entity.pdbx_description
1 polymer ?
#
loop_
_entity_poly.entity_id
_entity_poly.type
_entity_poly.pdbx_seq_one_letter_code
_entity_poly.pdbx_strand_id
1 'polypeptide(L)'
;MNLTRNKPISAREGRFFSPRNGERREKFSQERKKAPTLQEFLKPFGIKQAPEVQLVGRSYFITTENIPGAVYNGECIAHIRGPVLIPSVTFLQKIGKEAKKHVILTEKAEWLYICGRDIFTKGITSHNNPEVGDRVVILNQYKECLGYGDMVAPLDTKRTVIKRLFDIGDLLRRERKSKKVKPS
;
A
#
# COMPACT_ATOMS: atom_id res chain seq x y z
N MET A 1 -7.57 29.47 -60.72
CA MET A 1 -8.01 28.17 -61.29
C MET A 1 -6.81 27.27 -61.48
N ASN A 2 -7.03 25.96 -61.34
CA ASN A 2 -6.11 24.81 -61.56
C ASN A 2 -5.22 24.31 -60.40
N LEU A 3 -5.89 23.49 -59.57
CA LEU A 3 -5.51 22.16 -59.07
C LEU A 3 -4.28 21.47 -59.68
N THR A 4 -3.45 20.87 -58.82
CA THR A 4 -2.91 19.49 -58.84
C THR A 4 -1.74 19.39 -57.84
N ARG A 5 -1.39 18.30 -57.16
CA ARG A 5 -1.98 17.00 -56.77
C ARG A 5 -1.00 16.44 -55.71
N ASN A 6 -1.54 15.81 -54.67
CA ASN A 6 -0.79 15.02 -53.67
C ASN A 6 -0.08 13.79 -54.26
N LYS A 7 1.10 13.44 -53.69
CA LYS A 7 1.59 12.10 -53.24
C LYS A 7 3.14 12.06 -53.19
N PRO A 8 3.78 11.08 -52.51
CA PRO A 8 3.37 10.29 -51.35
C PRO A 8 4.41 10.31 -50.20
N ILE A 9 3.95 10.02 -48.98
CA ILE A 9 4.79 9.66 -47.84
C ILE A 9 5.34 8.25 -48.09
N SER A 10 6.65 8.14 -48.35
CA SER A 10 7.32 6.84 -48.44
C SER A 10 7.61 6.29 -47.05
N ALA A 11 7.02 5.14 -46.77
CA ALA A 11 7.37 4.28 -45.64
C ALA A 11 8.86 3.93 -45.68
N ARG A 12 9.59 4.17 -44.59
CA ARG A 12 10.88 3.52 -44.32
C ARG A 12 10.72 2.57 -43.14
N GLU A 13 10.58 1.31 -43.53
CA GLU A 13 11.15 0.09 -42.95
C GLU A 13 11.60 0.12 -41.49
N GLY A 14 10.95 -0.77 -40.72
CA GLY A 14 11.29 -1.08 -39.36
C GLY A 14 12.72 -1.59 -39.21
N ARG A 15 13.44 -0.99 -38.26
CA ARG A 15 14.54 -1.68 -37.58
C ARG A 15 13.99 -2.38 -36.36
N PHE A 16 13.75 -3.68 -36.55
CA PHE A 16 13.64 -4.69 -35.52
C PHE A 16 14.83 -4.55 -34.56
N PHE A 17 14.61 -4.04 -33.35
CA PHE A 17 15.63 -4.03 -32.31
C PHE A 17 15.68 -5.44 -31.73
N SER A 18 16.51 -6.31 -32.30
CA SER A 18 16.86 -7.58 -31.68
C SER A 18 17.83 -7.29 -30.52
N PRO A 19 17.51 -7.62 -29.26
CA PRO A 19 18.47 -7.50 -28.17
C PRO A 19 19.65 -8.44 -28.44
N ARG A 20 20.88 -7.91 -28.36
CA ARG A 20 22.09 -8.73 -28.44
C ARG A 20 22.10 -9.72 -27.27
N ASN A 21 22.14 -11.01 -27.61
CA ASN A 21 22.48 -12.07 -26.67
C ASN A 21 23.87 -11.78 -26.07
N GLY A 22 23.94 -11.41 -24.79
CA GLY A 22 25.23 -11.24 -24.13
C GLY A 22 25.24 -10.40 -22.84
N GLU A 23 24.19 -9.62 -22.56
CA GLU A 23 24.14 -8.90 -21.28
C GLU A 23 23.71 -9.86 -20.17
N ARG A 24 24.72 -10.25 -19.38
CA ARG A 24 24.61 -10.87 -18.06
C ARG A 24 23.36 -10.33 -17.36
N ARG A 25 22.36 -11.20 -17.18
CA ARG A 25 21.40 -11.04 -16.10
C ARG A 25 22.21 -10.99 -14.82
N GLU A 26 22.50 -9.79 -14.33
CA GLU A 26 22.87 -9.59 -12.94
C GLU A 26 21.75 -10.25 -12.13
N LYS A 27 22.07 -11.43 -11.60
CA LYS A 27 21.24 -12.08 -10.62
C LYS A 27 21.27 -11.16 -9.42
N PHE A 28 20.31 -10.24 -9.36
CA PHE A 28 19.90 -9.63 -8.10
C PHE A 28 19.48 -10.80 -7.22
N SER A 29 20.44 -11.31 -6.46
CA SER A 29 20.19 -12.13 -5.29
C SER A 29 19.32 -11.26 -4.39
N GLN A 30 18.01 -11.42 -4.49
CA GLN A 30 17.09 -10.84 -3.53
C GLN A 30 17.41 -11.53 -2.21
N GLU A 31 18.30 -10.92 -1.41
CA GLU A 31 18.35 -11.17 0.01
C GLU A 31 16.91 -11.12 0.51
N ARG A 32 16.43 -12.23 1.06
CA ARG A 32 15.06 -12.34 1.56
C ARG A 32 14.92 -11.36 2.72
N LYS A 33 14.48 -10.14 2.44
CA LYS A 33 14.23 -9.11 3.46
C LYS A 33 13.31 -9.71 4.52
N LYS A 34 13.78 -9.71 5.77
CA LYS A 34 12.99 -10.13 6.93
C LYS A 34 11.80 -9.18 7.08
N ALA A 35 10.66 -9.70 7.52
CA ALA A 35 9.52 -8.85 7.87
C ALA A 35 9.88 -7.92 9.03
N PRO A 36 9.35 -6.68 9.04
CA PRO A 36 9.53 -5.79 10.17
C PRO A 36 8.85 -6.37 11.41
N THR A 37 9.44 -6.10 12.58
CA THR A 37 8.78 -6.26 13.87
C THR A 37 7.59 -5.29 13.98
N LEU A 38 6.68 -5.54 14.92
CA LEU A 38 5.54 -4.67 15.15
C LEU A 38 5.99 -3.23 15.52
N GLN A 39 7.02 -3.10 16.35
CA GLN A 39 7.58 -1.80 16.75
C GLN A 39 8.17 -1.04 15.54
N GLU A 40 8.93 -1.72 14.68
CA GLU A 40 9.48 -1.12 13.45
C GLU A 40 8.38 -0.69 12.49
N PHE A 41 7.29 -1.45 12.41
CA PHE A 41 6.12 -1.10 11.61
C PHE A 41 5.41 0.16 12.14
N LEU A 42 5.32 0.33 13.45
CA LEU A 42 4.60 1.44 14.09
C LEU A 42 5.40 2.76 14.11
N LYS A 43 6.73 2.67 14.18
CA LYS A 43 7.63 3.83 14.30
C LYS A 43 7.38 4.94 13.25
N PRO A 44 7.21 4.65 11.95
CA PRO A 44 6.94 5.68 10.94
C PRO A 44 5.64 6.46 11.16
N PHE A 45 4.67 5.91 11.88
CA PHE A 45 3.42 6.60 12.24
C PHE A 45 3.58 7.52 13.45
N GLY A 46 4.76 7.55 14.08
CA GLY A 46 5.04 8.31 15.29
C GLY A 46 4.56 7.64 16.59
N ILE A 47 4.12 6.37 16.51
CA ILE A 47 3.67 5.56 17.65
C ILE A 47 4.91 4.98 18.32
N LYS A 48 5.12 5.35 19.59
CA LYS A 48 6.37 5.07 20.32
C LYS A 48 6.43 3.68 20.93
N GLN A 49 5.30 3.13 21.34
CA GLN A 49 5.23 1.86 22.05
C GLN A 49 4.23 0.94 21.34
N ALA A 50 4.71 -0.22 20.90
CA ALA A 50 3.85 -1.29 20.45
C ALA A 50 3.06 -1.88 21.63
N PRO A 51 1.82 -2.34 21.41
CA PRO A 51 1.10 -3.10 22.43
C PRO A 51 1.84 -4.39 22.76
N GLU A 52 1.63 -4.90 23.96
CA GLU A 52 2.10 -6.22 24.34
C GLU A 52 1.34 -7.28 23.51
N VAL A 53 2.10 -8.16 22.85
CA VAL A 53 1.56 -9.11 21.89
C VAL A 53 2.27 -10.45 21.95
N GLN A 54 1.52 -11.51 21.67
CA GLN A 54 2.06 -12.83 21.40
C GLN A 54 2.15 -13.06 19.89
N LEU A 55 3.30 -13.55 19.42
CA LEU A 55 3.45 -14.01 18.04
C LEU A 55 3.14 -15.52 17.98
N VAL A 56 2.03 -15.87 17.34
CA VAL A 56 1.64 -17.28 17.09
C VAL A 56 1.74 -17.55 15.59
N GLY A 57 2.69 -18.40 15.20
CA GLY A 57 3.00 -18.66 13.79
C GLY A 57 3.46 -17.41 13.04
N ARG A 58 2.56 -16.79 12.28
CA ARG A 58 2.82 -15.56 11.50
C ARG A 58 1.91 -14.40 11.90
N SER A 59 1.25 -14.49 13.05
CA SER A 59 0.19 -13.56 13.43
C SER A 59 0.45 -13.02 14.83
N TYR A 60 0.30 -11.71 15.00
CA TYR A 60 0.40 -11.03 16.29
C TYR A 60 -0.98 -10.95 16.94
N PHE A 61 -1.06 -11.38 18.20
CA PHE A 61 -2.28 -11.36 18.99
C PHE A 61 -2.10 -10.52 20.24
N ILE A 62 -3.10 -9.68 20.56
CA ILE A 62 -3.25 -9.11 21.91
C ILE A 62 -4.03 -10.13 22.72
N THR A 63 -3.35 -10.82 23.63
CA THR A 63 -3.94 -11.85 24.47
C THR A 63 -4.49 -11.21 25.74
N THR A 64 -5.76 -11.48 26.05
CA THR A 64 -6.38 -11.03 27.29
C THR A 64 -6.14 -12.02 28.43
N GLU A 65 -6.17 -13.33 28.13
CA GLU A 65 -6.04 -14.40 29.12
C GLU A 65 -5.41 -15.65 28.49
N ASN A 66 -4.67 -16.42 29.28
CA ASN A 66 -4.14 -17.72 28.87
C ASN A 66 -5.20 -18.81 29.13
N ILE A 67 -5.76 -19.37 28.06
CA ILE A 67 -6.74 -20.47 28.16
C ILE A 67 -6.01 -21.79 27.89
N PRO A 68 -5.92 -22.71 28.88
CA PRO A 68 -5.28 -24.01 28.69
C PRO A 68 -5.88 -24.77 27.50
N GLY A 69 -5.02 -25.25 26.60
CA GLY A 69 -5.43 -26.01 25.40
C GLY A 69 -5.83 -25.16 24.19
N ALA A 70 -5.95 -23.84 24.33
CA ALA A 70 -6.19 -22.95 23.18
C ALA A 70 -4.90 -22.76 22.36
N VAL A 71 -5.01 -22.84 21.03
CA VAL A 71 -3.87 -22.57 20.11
C VAL A 71 -3.53 -21.08 20.10
N TYR A 72 -4.55 -20.23 20.20
CA TYR A 72 -4.43 -18.79 20.41
C TYR A 72 -5.69 -18.28 21.11
N ASN A 73 -5.55 -17.20 21.88
CA ASN A 73 -6.66 -16.43 22.45
C ASN A 73 -6.38 -14.94 22.27
N GLY A 74 -7.43 -14.16 22.01
CA GLY A 74 -7.37 -12.71 21.89
C GLY A 74 -7.53 -12.15 20.47
N GLU A 75 -7.31 -10.84 20.34
CA GLU A 75 -7.50 -10.08 19.10
C GLU A 75 -6.28 -10.21 18.20
N CYS A 76 -6.45 -10.73 16.98
CA CYS A 76 -5.39 -10.71 15.98
C CYS A 76 -5.23 -9.30 15.39
N ILE A 77 -4.07 -8.69 15.59
CA ILE A 77 -3.82 -7.31 15.18
C ILE A 77 -2.98 -7.18 13.91
N ALA A 78 -2.22 -8.19 13.55
CA ALA A 78 -1.39 -8.15 12.35
C ALA A 78 -0.94 -9.54 11.89
N HIS A 79 -0.67 -9.65 10.59
CA HIS A 79 -0.14 -10.86 9.96
C HIS A 79 1.12 -10.57 9.15
N ILE A 80 2.13 -11.42 9.29
CA ILE A 80 3.35 -11.42 8.48
C ILE A 80 3.09 -12.18 7.18
N ARG A 81 3.32 -11.51 6.04
CA ARG A 81 3.29 -12.11 4.70
C ARG A 81 4.55 -11.75 3.92
N GLY A 82 5.50 -12.69 3.89
CA GLY A 82 6.81 -12.44 3.29
C GLY A 82 7.54 -11.31 4.04
N PRO A 83 7.98 -10.24 3.36
CA PRO A 83 8.64 -9.11 4.00
C PRO A 83 7.67 -8.05 4.55
N VAL A 84 6.35 -8.28 4.49
CA VAL A 84 5.34 -7.26 4.82
C VAL A 84 4.53 -7.67 6.05
N LEU A 85 4.28 -6.70 6.92
CA LEU A 85 3.32 -6.81 8.02
C LEU A 85 1.99 -6.16 7.58
N ILE A 86 0.91 -6.93 7.66
CA ILE A 86 -0.44 -6.50 7.26
C ILE A 86 -1.25 -6.34 8.54
N PRO A 87 -1.67 -5.11 8.90
CA PRO A 87 -2.51 -4.91 10.08
C PRO A 87 -3.92 -5.46 9.84
N SER A 88 -4.58 -5.89 10.91
CA SER A 88 -6.02 -6.10 10.90
C SER A 88 -6.75 -4.77 10.74
N VAL A 89 -8.02 -4.80 10.33
CA VAL A 89 -8.81 -3.57 10.17
C VAL A 89 -8.96 -2.84 11.50
N THR A 90 -9.20 -3.57 12.60
CA THR A 90 -9.34 -2.99 13.94
C THR A 90 -8.04 -2.34 14.42
N PHE A 91 -6.89 -2.98 14.18
CA PHE A 91 -5.60 -2.41 14.53
C PHE A 91 -5.25 -1.20 13.66
N LEU A 92 -5.60 -1.24 12.38
CA LEU A 92 -5.48 -0.10 11.48
C LEU A 92 -6.28 1.12 11.99
N GLN A 93 -7.49 0.91 12.53
CA GLN A 93 -8.26 1.98 13.18
C GLN A 93 -7.54 2.55 14.41
N LYS A 94 -6.93 1.70 15.24
CA LYS A 94 -6.14 2.15 16.41
C LYS A 94 -4.95 3.01 15.95
N ILE A 95 -4.20 2.56 14.94
CA ILE A 95 -3.10 3.33 14.33
C ILE A 95 -3.61 4.69 13.85
N GLY A 96 -4.75 4.75 13.16
CA GLY A 96 -5.28 6.00 12.64
C GLY A 96 -5.66 7.04 13.70
N LYS A 97 -6.04 6.59 14.91
CA LYS A 97 -6.32 7.48 16.05
C LYS A 97 -5.05 8.07 16.66
N GLU A 98 -3.94 7.33 16.64
CA GLU A 98 -2.68 7.72 17.30
C GLU A 98 -1.65 8.33 16.34
N ALA A 99 -1.82 8.13 15.03
CA ALA A 99 -0.85 8.56 14.04
C ALA A 99 -0.67 10.09 14.04
N LYS A 100 0.59 10.52 14.11
CA LYS A 100 0.91 11.95 14.10
C LYS A 100 0.63 12.60 12.76
N LYS A 101 0.87 11.89 11.66
CA LYS A 101 0.73 12.41 10.30
C LYS A 101 -0.42 11.70 9.60
N HIS A 102 -1.39 12.47 9.14
CA HIS A 102 -2.54 11.96 8.41
C HIS A 102 -3.03 12.95 7.35
N VAL A 103 -3.81 12.43 6.40
CA VAL A 103 -4.63 13.21 5.48
C VAL A 103 -6.07 12.72 5.52
N ILE A 104 -7.01 13.62 5.25
CA ILE A 104 -8.43 13.32 5.10
C ILE A 104 -8.79 13.45 3.62
N LEU A 105 -9.49 12.44 3.09
CA LEU A 105 -9.87 12.40 1.68
C LEU A 105 -11.28 12.94 1.42
N THR A 106 -11.48 13.40 0.18
CA THR A 106 -12.82 13.53 -0.41
C THR A 106 -13.42 12.14 -0.64
N GLU A 107 -14.75 12.02 -0.63
CA GLU A 107 -15.46 10.76 -0.89
C GLU A 107 -15.01 10.07 -2.20
N LYS A 108 -14.86 10.85 -3.28
CA LYS A 108 -14.37 10.33 -4.57
C LYS A 108 -12.94 9.79 -4.47
N ALA A 109 -12.06 10.48 -3.74
CA ALA A 109 -10.68 10.03 -3.56
C ALA A 109 -10.59 8.82 -2.62
N GLU A 110 -11.41 8.77 -1.58
CA GLU A 110 -11.59 7.61 -0.69
C GLU A 110 -11.94 6.36 -1.49
N TRP A 111 -12.97 6.41 -2.35
CA TRP A 111 -13.35 5.28 -3.18
C TRP A 111 -12.20 4.79 -4.09
N LEU A 112 -11.53 5.74 -4.76
CA LEU A 112 -10.40 5.42 -5.64
C LEU A 112 -9.22 4.82 -4.86
N TYR A 113 -8.95 5.34 -3.67
CA TYR A 113 -7.91 4.85 -2.78
C TYR A 113 -8.18 3.41 -2.33
N ILE A 114 -9.40 3.12 -1.88
CA ILE A 114 -9.85 1.77 -1.52
C ILE A 114 -9.80 0.84 -2.73
N CYS A 115 -9.94 1.35 -3.95
CA CYS A 115 -9.74 0.58 -5.19
C CYS A 115 -8.25 0.35 -5.55
N GLY A 116 -7.31 0.79 -4.71
CA GLY A 116 -5.88 0.57 -4.85
C GLY A 116 -5.13 1.67 -5.60
N ARG A 117 -5.73 2.86 -5.80
CA ARG A 117 -5.06 4.01 -6.44
C ARG A 117 -4.23 4.83 -5.46
N ASP A 118 -3.22 5.49 -5.99
CA ASP A 118 -2.45 6.53 -5.29
C ASP A 118 -3.28 7.82 -5.13
N ILE A 119 -2.86 8.70 -4.22
CA ILE A 119 -3.60 9.93 -3.88
C ILE A 119 -2.95 11.13 -4.57
N PHE A 120 -3.81 11.97 -5.14
CA PHE A 120 -3.46 13.26 -5.72
C PHE A 120 -3.92 14.38 -4.80
N THR A 121 -3.23 15.52 -4.82
CA THR A 121 -3.53 16.70 -4.00
C THR A 121 -5.02 17.08 -4.00
N LYS A 122 -5.64 17.09 -5.18
CA LYS A 122 -7.07 17.43 -5.36
C LYS A 122 -8.04 16.53 -4.56
N GLY A 123 -7.58 15.37 -4.11
CA GLY A 123 -8.37 14.41 -3.36
C GLY A 123 -8.29 14.59 -1.84
N ILE A 124 -7.43 15.48 -1.35
CA ILE A 124 -7.19 15.74 0.08
C ILE A 124 -8.00 16.97 0.50
N THR A 125 -8.79 16.85 1.56
CA THR A 125 -9.59 17.95 2.14
C THR A 125 -8.88 18.64 3.30
N SER A 126 -8.11 17.88 4.08
CA SER A 126 -7.31 18.40 5.19
C SER A 126 -6.15 17.44 5.52
N HIS A 127 -5.17 17.92 6.28
CA HIS A 127 -4.00 17.14 6.64
C HIS A 127 -3.36 17.63 7.94
N ASN A 128 -2.57 16.78 8.59
CA ASN A 128 -1.76 17.15 9.75
C ASN A 128 -0.28 17.22 9.39
N ASN A 129 0.09 18.28 8.66
CA ASN A 129 1.45 18.63 8.24
C ASN A 129 2.36 17.46 7.79
N PRO A 130 1.94 16.58 6.87
CA PRO A 130 2.83 15.56 6.34
C PRO A 130 3.88 16.15 5.39
N GLU A 131 5.12 15.67 5.47
CA GLU A 131 6.25 16.09 4.63
C GLU A 131 6.70 14.96 3.69
N VAL A 132 7.47 15.31 2.65
CA VAL A 132 8.01 14.29 1.72
C VAL A 132 8.91 13.31 2.48
N GLY A 133 8.66 12.02 2.31
CA GLY A 133 9.33 10.95 3.04
C GLY A 133 8.55 10.45 4.27
N ASP A 134 7.52 11.17 4.73
CA ASP A 134 6.68 10.71 5.82
C ASP A 134 5.81 9.52 5.42
N ARG A 135 5.60 8.60 6.38
CA ARG A 135 4.51 7.63 6.35
C ARG A 135 3.26 8.30 6.90
N VAL A 136 2.19 8.26 6.11
CA VAL A 136 0.96 8.99 6.41
C VAL A 136 -0.23 8.05 6.47
N VAL A 137 -1.06 8.22 7.50
CA VAL A 137 -2.36 7.56 7.59
C VAL A 137 -3.37 8.26 6.69
N ILE A 138 -4.17 7.46 5.99
CA ILE A 138 -5.23 7.95 5.10
C ILE A 138 -6.57 7.76 5.80
N LEU A 139 -7.27 8.86 6.03
CA LEU A 139 -8.58 8.89 6.69
C LEU A 139 -9.67 9.30 5.71
N ASN A 140 -10.90 8.86 5.95
CA ASN A 140 -12.09 9.45 5.33
C ASN A 140 -12.61 10.65 6.13
N GLN A 141 -13.69 11.26 5.64
CA GLN A 141 -14.32 12.44 6.27
C GLN A 141 -14.85 12.16 7.69
N TYR A 142 -15.13 10.89 8.01
CA TYR A 142 -15.54 10.43 9.33
C TYR A 142 -14.38 10.07 10.25
N LYS A 143 -13.13 10.33 9.82
CA LYS A 143 -11.87 10.00 10.53
C LYS A 143 -11.65 8.49 10.71
N GLU A 144 -12.27 7.67 9.88
CA GLU A 144 -12.00 6.24 9.82
C GLU A 144 -10.75 5.99 8.98
N CYS A 145 -9.87 5.11 9.46
CA CYS A 145 -8.61 4.79 8.81
C CYS A 145 -8.82 3.84 7.63
N LEU A 146 -8.53 4.32 6.42
CA LEU A 146 -8.66 3.57 5.18
C LEU A 146 -7.39 2.79 4.85
N GLY A 147 -6.24 3.23 5.35
CA GLY A 147 -4.94 2.67 5.00
C GLY A 147 -3.79 3.62 5.28
N TYR A 148 -2.65 3.39 4.62
CA TYR A 148 -1.47 4.24 4.72
C TYR A 148 -0.63 4.23 3.43
N GLY A 149 0.17 5.29 3.28
CA GLY A 149 1.09 5.47 2.16
C GLY A 149 2.28 6.37 2.51
N ASP A 150 3.22 6.48 1.58
CA ASP A 150 4.38 7.36 1.72
C ASP A 150 4.15 8.65 0.93
N MET A 151 4.46 9.80 1.54
CA MET A 151 4.49 11.08 0.86
C MET A 151 5.67 11.13 -0.12
N VAL A 152 5.37 11.30 -1.40
CA VAL A 152 6.37 11.30 -2.50
C VAL A 152 6.50 12.67 -3.18
N ALA A 153 5.58 13.60 -2.92
CA ALA A 153 5.65 14.97 -3.40
C ALA A 153 4.93 15.93 -2.43
N PRO A 154 5.29 17.23 -2.42
CA PRO A 154 4.61 18.23 -1.60
C PRO A 154 3.16 18.47 -2.05
N LEU A 155 2.34 18.95 -1.11
CA LEU A 155 0.90 19.17 -1.30
C LEU A 155 0.55 20.37 -2.19
N ASP A 156 1.52 21.19 -2.61
CA ASP A 156 1.31 22.29 -3.56
C ASP A 156 1.35 21.82 -5.04
N THR A 157 1.75 20.57 -5.28
CA THR A 157 1.89 20.03 -6.62
C THR A 157 0.55 19.54 -7.18
N LYS A 158 0.37 19.56 -8.51
CA LYS A 158 -0.80 18.96 -9.19
C LYS A 158 -0.66 17.43 -9.42
N ARG A 159 0.36 16.79 -8.84
CA ARG A 159 0.74 15.41 -9.13
C ARG A 159 0.26 14.44 -8.03
N THR A 160 0.64 13.18 -8.16
CA THR A 160 0.52 12.19 -7.08
C THR A 160 1.39 12.63 -5.92
N VAL A 161 0.78 12.75 -4.74
CA VAL A 161 1.46 13.21 -3.53
C VAL A 161 1.70 12.09 -2.53
N ILE A 162 0.84 11.08 -2.52
CA ILE A 162 1.02 9.90 -1.66
C ILE A 162 0.95 8.64 -2.50
N LYS A 163 2.02 7.84 -2.40
CA LYS A 163 2.06 6.49 -2.96
C LYS A 163 1.44 5.51 -1.97
N ARG A 164 0.42 4.79 -2.42
CA ARG A 164 -0.31 3.83 -1.59
C ARG A 164 0.59 2.62 -1.26
N LEU A 165 0.54 2.19 0.00
CA LEU A 165 1.18 0.95 0.44
C LEU A 165 0.17 -0.11 0.85
N PHE A 166 -0.86 0.30 1.59
CA PHE A 166 -1.92 -0.59 2.04
C PHE A 166 -3.24 0.16 2.20
N ASP A 167 -4.34 -0.49 1.87
CA ASP A 167 -5.70 -0.01 2.09
C ASP A 167 -6.61 -1.17 2.49
N ILE A 168 -7.74 -0.87 3.12
CA ILE A 168 -8.72 -1.89 3.56
C ILE A 168 -9.25 -2.75 2.40
N GLY A 169 -9.31 -2.21 1.17
CA GLY A 169 -9.74 -2.95 -0.01
C GLY A 169 -8.76 -4.03 -0.45
N ASP A 170 -7.50 -4.01 0.02
CA ASP A 170 -6.53 -5.07 -0.24
C ASP A 170 -7.02 -6.41 0.30
N LEU A 171 -7.76 -6.43 1.41
CA LEU A 171 -8.30 -7.65 2.00
C LEU A 171 -9.28 -8.32 1.03
N LEU A 172 -10.26 -7.58 0.51
CA LEU A 172 -11.26 -8.08 -0.45
C LEU A 172 -10.62 -8.56 -1.75
N ARG A 173 -9.61 -7.84 -2.26
CA ARG A 173 -8.90 -8.23 -3.48
C ARG A 173 -8.09 -9.50 -3.33
N ARG A 174 -7.58 -9.78 -2.13
CA ARG A 174 -6.78 -10.98 -1.84
C ARG A 174 -7.65 -12.23 -1.79
N GLU A 175 -8.86 -12.14 -1.25
CA GLU A 175 -9.81 -13.27 -1.21
C GLU A 175 -10.27 -13.70 -2.59
N ARG A 176 -10.46 -12.76 -3.54
CA ARG A 176 -10.86 -13.14 -4.91
C ARG A 176 -9.80 -13.99 -5.64
N LYS A 177 -8.53 -13.87 -5.27
CA LYS A 177 -7.43 -14.60 -5.93
C LYS A 177 -7.27 -16.05 -5.45
N SER A 178 -7.88 -16.44 -4.33
CA SER A 178 -7.79 -17.82 -3.82
C SER A 178 -8.77 -18.80 -4.48
N LYS A 179 -9.72 -18.34 -5.31
CA LYS A 179 -10.69 -19.19 -6.03
C LYS A 179 -10.23 -19.60 -7.44
N LYS A 180 -9.04 -20.19 -7.58
CA LYS A 180 -8.71 -21.01 -8.76
C LYS A 180 -8.76 -22.48 -8.40
N VAL A 181 -9.97 -22.99 -8.14
CA VAL A 181 -10.22 -24.43 -8.24
C VAL A 181 -10.21 -24.74 -9.74
N LYS A 182 -9.23 -25.49 -10.22
CA LYS A 182 -9.30 -26.04 -11.58
C LYS A 182 -10.48 -27.02 -11.61
N PRO A 183 -11.44 -26.91 -12.55
CA PRO A 183 -12.37 -28.00 -12.76
C PRO A 183 -11.54 -29.23 -13.16
N SER A 184 -11.78 -30.33 -12.43
CA SER A 184 -11.32 -31.68 -12.74
C SER A 184 -11.96 -32.21 -14.01
#